data_AF-A0A1A8BZA4-F1
#
_entry.id   AF-A0A1A8BZA4-F1
#
_cell.length_a   1.000
_cell.length_b   1.000
_cell.length_c   1.000
_cell.angle_alpha   90.00
_cell.angle_beta   90.00
_cell.angle_gamma   90.00
#
_symmetry.space_group_name_H-M   'P 1'
#
loop_
_entity.id
_entity.type
_entity.pdbx_description
1 polymer ?
#
loop_
_entity_poly.entity_id
_entity_poly.type
_entity_poly.pdbx_seq_one_letter_code
_entity_poly.pdbx_strand_id
1 'polypeptide(L)'
;GSTGGLHGLPFNDMYCASKFAIEGACESLAVLLQHFNIHVSLIECGPVNTDFLVNLQKAELGDPSLQQVDTQTLSLYEKYLQHCSSVFQNAAQDTEDIVKVFLTAIQSSSPALRYFTGSVVPPLTDPKLTQPDGLQYIRAMSKIIFSSEEQ
;
A
#
# COMPACT_ATOMS: atom_id res chain seq x y z
N GLY A 1 -6.58 6.86 -1.31
CA GLY A 1 -6.31 5.46 -0.98
C GLY A 1 -4.88 5.28 -0.54
N SER A 2 -4.39 4.07 -0.70
CA SER A 2 -3.03 3.59 -0.47
C SER A 2 -2.91 2.27 -1.21
N THR A 3 -1.74 1.96 -1.77
CA THR A 3 -1.47 0.61 -2.27
C THR A 3 -1.70 -0.49 -1.21
N GLY A 4 -1.58 -0.16 0.08
CA GLY A 4 -1.93 -1.05 1.20
C GLY A 4 -3.44 -1.28 1.41
N GLY A 5 -4.30 -0.51 0.75
CA GLY A 5 -5.76 -0.76 0.64
C GLY A 5 -6.11 -1.70 -0.51
N LEU A 6 -5.15 -1.98 -1.40
CA LEU A 6 -5.31 -2.88 -2.54
C LEU A 6 -4.51 -4.18 -2.36
N HIS A 7 -3.47 -4.17 -1.53
CA HIS A 7 -2.59 -5.29 -1.26
C HIS A 7 -2.34 -5.44 0.25
N GLY A 8 -2.37 -6.68 0.75
CA GLY A 8 -1.91 -6.98 2.10
C GLY A 8 -0.39 -6.95 2.16
N LEU A 9 0.16 -6.16 3.08
CA LEU A 9 1.59 -6.01 3.31
C LEU A 9 1.94 -6.62 4.68
N PRO A 10 2.92 -7.54 4.77
CA PRO A 10 3.36 -8.11 6.05
C PRO A 10 3.74 -7.03 7.05
N PHE A 11 3.47 -7.28 8.34
CA PHE A 11 3.74 -6.36 9.46
C PHE A 11 3.00 -5.02 9.40
N ASN A 12 2.03 -4.88 8.49
CA ASN A 12 1.16 -3.72 8.36
C ASN A 12 -0.32 -4.11 8.45
N ASP A 13 -0.64 -5.24 9.10
CA ASP A 13 -1.96 -5.88 9.04
C ASP A 13 -3.09 -4.91 9.39
N MET A 14 -2.96 -4.17 10.49
CA MET A 14 -3.95 -3.19 10.94
C MET A 14 -3.99 -1.95 10.04
N TYR A 15 -2.83 -1.51 9.53
CA TYR A 15 -2.77 -0.42 8.56
C TYR A 15 -3.49 -0.80 7.26
N CYS A 16 -3.15 -1.95 6.69
CA CYS A 16 -3.80 -2.50 5.50
C CYS A 16 -5.31 -2.66 5.74
N ALA A 17 -5.73 -3.31 6.83
CA ALA A 17 -7.14 -3.45 7.16
C ALA A 17 -7.88 -2.10 7.15
N SER A 18 -7.29 -1.05 7.74
CA SER A 18 -7.87 0.30 7.73
C SER A 18 -7.97 0.88 6.30
N LYS A 19 -6.98 0.65 5.43
CA LYS A 19 -6.99 1.15 4.05
C LYS A 19 -7.97 0.37 3.17
N PHE A 20 -8.11 -0.94 3.34
CA PHE A 20 -9.15 -1.75 2.70
C PHE A 20 -10.55 -1.30 3.14
N ALA A 21 -10.74 -0.93 4.40
CA ALA A 21 -12.01 -0.40 4.88
C ALA A 21 -12.39 0.91 4.18
N ILE A 22 -11.41 1.79 3.89
CA ILE A 22 -11.63 3.00 3.09
C ILE A 22 -12.03 2.66 1.65
N GLU A 23 -11.38 1.67 1.01
CA GLU A 23 -11.79 1.21 -0.33
C GLU A 23 -13.27 0.79 -0.34
N GLY A 24 -13.65 -0.10 0.58
CA GLY A 24 -15.01 -0.61 0.67
C GLY A 24 -16.03 0.48 0.97
N ALA A 25 -15.70 1.39 1.89
CA ALA A 25 -16.56 2.52 2.24
C ALA A 25 -16.77 3.49 1.06
N CYS A 26 -15.68 3.90 0.40
CA CYS A 26 -15.73 4.83 -0.72
C CYS A 26 -16.39 4.22 -1.95
N GLU A 27 -16.11 2.95 -2.28
CA GLU A 27 -16.77 2.26 -3.39
C GLU A 27 -18.29 2.10 -3.13
N SER A 28 -18.67 1.72 -1.91
CA SER A 28 -20.09 1.62 -1.53
C SER A 28 -20.81 2.97 -1.61
N LEU A 29 -20.16 4.05 -1.15
CA LEU A 29 -20.71 5.41 -1.24
C LEU A 29 -20.80 5.90 -2.70
N ALA A 30 -19.80 5.63 -3.53
CA ALA A 30 -19.76 6.07 -4.92
C ALA A 30 -20.96 5.53 -5.72
N VAL A 31 -21.34 4.27 -5.48
CA VAL A 31 -22.51 3.64 -6.10
C VAL A 31 -23.80 4.42 -5.81
N LEU A 32 -23.96 4.95 -4.59
CA LEU A 32 -25.12 5.75 -4.21
C LEU A 32 -25.02 7.20 -4.71
N LEU A 33 -23.86 7.83 -4.52
CA LEU A 33 -23.65 9.26 -4.72
C LEU A 33 -23.69 9.68 -6.20
N GLN A 34 -23.44 8.76 -7.13
CA GLN A 34 -23.58 9.03 -8.57
C GLN A 34 -25.00 9.54 -8.94
N HIS A 35 -26.04 9.11 -8.22
CA HIS A 35 -27.42 9.57 -8.45
C HIS A 35 -27.65 11.04 -8.05
N PHE A 36 -26.70 11.64 -7.33
CA PHE A 36 -26.74 13.02 -6.86
C PHE A 36 -25.73 13.90 -7.61
N ASN A 37 -25.07 13.39 -8.65
CA ASN A 37 -23.95 14.05 -9.32
C ASN A 37 -22.80 14.41 -8.36
N ILE A 38 -22.62 13.60 -7.30
CA ILE A 38 -21.51 13.70 -6.35
C ILE A 38 -20.54 12.57 -6.66
N HIS A 39 -19.28 12.94 -6.90
CA HIS A 39 -18.23 12.00 -7.28
C HIS A 39 -17.31 11.70 -6.09
N VAL A 40 -16.89 10.44 -5.99
CA VAL A 40 -15.91 9.97 -5.01
C VAL A 40 -14.71 9.44 -5.77
N SER A 41 -13.51 9.91 -5.40
CA SER A 41 -12.26 9.46 -5.99
C SER A 41 -11.25 9.15 -4.89
N LEU A 42 -10.51 8.07 -5.09
CA LEU A 42 -9.40 7.65 -4.26
C LEU A 42 -8.10 7.84 -5.03
N ILE A 43 -7.15 8.56 -4.41
CA ILE A 43 -5.79 8.71 -4.93
C ILE A 43 -4.92 7.62 -4.31
N GLU A 44 -4.57 6.60 -5.09
CA GLU A 44 -3.79 5.43 -4.68
C GLU A 44 -2.30 5.71 -4.70
N CYS A 45 -1.79 6.08 -3.52
CA CYS A 45 -0.39 6.38 -3.33
C CYS A 45 0.43 5.12 -3.04
N GLY A 46 1.62 5.06 -3.64
CA GLY A 46 2.72 4.20 -3.21
C GLY A 46 3.49 4.80 -2.03
N PRO A 47 4.78 4.49 -1.85
CA PRO A 47 5.64 5.20 -0.90
C PRO A 47 5.76 6.69 -1.31
N VAL A 48 5.71 7.59 -0.32
CA VAL A 48 5.81 9.05 -0.52
C VAL A 48 6.74 9.64 0.53
N ASN A 49 7.64 10.52 0.10
CA ASN A 49 8.57 11.28 0.95
C ASN A 49 7.80 12.28 1.82
N THR A 50 7.40 11.83 3.00
CA THR A 50 6.68 12.62 4.02
C THR A 50 7.16 12.20 5.41
N ASP A 51 6.81 12.99 6.42
CA ASP A 51 7.06 12.65 7.82
C ASP A 51 6.22 11.46 8.32
N PHE A 52 5.43 10.80 7.46
CA PHE A 52 4.67 9.60 7.83
C PHE A 52 5.58 8.52 8.40
N LEU A 53 6.73 8.26 7.77
CA LEU A 53 7.67 7.26 8.27
C LEU A 53 8.38 7.67 9.56
N VAL A 54 8.62 8.97 9.74
CA VAL A 54 9.23 9.52 10.95
C VAL A 54 8.28 9.36 12.14
N ASN A 55 6.99 9.53 11.91
CA ASN A 55 5.95 9.41 12.93
C ASN A 55 5.43 7.97 13.10
N LEU A 56 5.89 7.02 12.28
CA LEU A 56 5.48 5.63 12.39
C LEU A 56 6.07 5.04 13.67
N GLN A 57 5.21 4.58 14.59
CA GLN A 57 5.64 3.78 15.73
C GLN A 57 6.04 2.39 15.22
N LYS A 58 7.31 2.24 14.87
CA LYS A 58 7.93 0.96 14.54
C LYS A 58 8.85 0.55 15.68
N ALA A 59 8.83 -0.74 16.02
CA ALA A 59 9.84 -1.30 16.90
C ALA A 59 11.15 -1.43 16.11
N GLU A 60 12.23 -0.87 16.64
CA GLU A 60 13.57 -1.10 16.11
C GLU A 60 14.08 -2.48 16.54
N LEU A 61 15.01 -3.05 15.79
CA LEU A 61 15.64 -4.31 16.20
C LEU A 61 16.35 -4.10 17.53
N GLY A 62 15.99 -4.92 18.53
CA GLY A 62 16.48 -4.78 19.91
C GLY A 62 15.55 -3.99 20.85
N ASP A 63 14.42 -3.47 20.36
CA ASP A 63 13.39 -2.84 21.20
C ASP A 63 12.83 -3.84 22.24
N PRO A 64 12.65 -3.44 23.52
CA PRO A 64 12.06 -4.31 24.55
C PRO A 64 10.70 -4.92 24.17
N SER A 65 9.89 -4.23 23.36
CA SER A 65 8.61 -4.73 22.85
C SER A 65 8.74 -5.99 21.99
N LEU A 66 9.94 -6.25 21.44
CA LEU A 66 10.22 -7.42 20.62
C LEU A 66 10.71 -8.64 21.41
N GLN A 67 10.93 -8.53 22.73
CA GLN A 67 11.50 -9.61 23.55
C GLN A 67 10.67 -10.90 23.55
N GLN A 68 9.36 -10.80 23.34
CA GLN A 68 8.44 -11.95 23.33
C GLN A 68 8.20 -12.52 21.93
N VAL A 69 8.76 -11.90 20.89
CA VAL A 69 8.59 -12.35 19.50
C VAL A 69 9.57 -13.50 19.24
N ASP A 70 9.10 -14.55 18.56
CA ASP A 70 9.93 -15.70 18.25
C ASP A 70 11.04 -15.35 17.24
N THR A 71 12.13 -16.12 17.26
CA THR A 71 13.32 -15.87 16.43
C THR A 71 13.01 -15.90 14.93
N GLN A 72 12.05 -16.72 14.48
CA GLN A 72 11.71 -16.83 13.06
C GLN A 72 10.97 -15.56 12.60
N THR A 73 9.98 -15.10 13.37
CA THR A 73 9.26 -13.86 13.10
C THR A 73 10.20 -12.65 13.15
N LEU A 74 11.13 -12.59 14.10
CA LEU A 74 12.14 -11.53 14.17
C LEU A 74 13.03 -11.49 12.93
N SER A 75 13.49 -12.65 12.45
CA SER A 75 14.30 -12.72 11.21
C SER A 75 13.51 -12.25 9.98
N LEU A 76 12.22 -12.58 9.90
CA LEU A 76 11.36 -12.08 8.83
C LEU A 76 11.11 -10.57 8.94
N TYR A 77 10.95 -10.05 10.16
CA TYR A 77 10.77 -8.62 10.40
C TYR A 77 12.01 -7.83 9.98
N GLU A 78 13.21 -8.32 10.29
CA GLU A 78 14.47 -7.71 9.81
C GLU A 78 14.53 -7.62 8.28
N LYS A 79 14.23 -8.72 7.57
CA LYS A 79 14.16 -8.72 6.10
C LYS A 79 13.12 -7.73 5.57
N TYR A 80 11.96 -7.66 6.21
CA TYR A 80 10.92 -6.70 5.86
C TYR A 80 11.40 -5.25 6.04
N LEU A 81 12.08 -4.92 7.15
CA LEU A 81 12.62 -3.58 7.38
C LEU A 81 13.66 -3.20 6.32
N GLN A 82 14.54 -4.13 5.93
CA GLN A 82 15.50 -3.94 4.84
C GLN A 82 14.79 -3.69 3.50
N HIS A 83 13.78 -4.49 3.17
CA HIS A 83 12.97 -4.30 1.98
C HIS A 83 12.28 -2.93 1.95
N CYS A 84 11.64 -2.52 3.05
CA CYS A 84 11.02 -1.21 3.16
C CYS A 84 12.02 -0.07 2.95
N SER A 85 13.21 -0.16 3.56
CA SER A 85 14.25 0.85 3.35
C SER A 85 14.63 0.96 1.86
N SER A 86 14.79 -0.16 1.16
CA SER A 86 15.08 -0.18 -0.27
C SER A 86 13.93 0.41 -1.11
N VAL A 87 12.68 0.04 -0.82
CA VAL A 87 11.51 0.58 -1.53
C VAL A 87 11.38 2.09 -1.35
N PHE A 88 11.56 2.61 -0.14
CA PHE A 88 11.49 4.05 0.10
C PHE A 88 12.66 4.80 -0.54
N GLN A 89 13.86 4.21 -0.57
CA GLN A 89 15.01 4.82 -1.24
C GLN A 89 14.83 4.90 -2.76
N ASN A 90 14.22 3.89 -3.38
CA ASN A 90 14.22 3.73 -4.84
C ASN A 90 12.91 4.12 -5.52
N ALA A 91 11.79 4.13 -4.79
CA ALA A 91 10.45 4.29 -5.38
C ALA A 91 9.56 5.32 -4.67
N ALA A 92 10.03 5.96 -3.59
CA ALA A 92 9.27 7.00 -2.94
C ALA A 92 9.08 8.21 -3.87
N GLN A 93 7.84 8.66 -3.96
CA GLN A 93 7.45 9.83 -4.74
C GLN A 93 7.52 11.09 -3.89
N ASP A 94 7.68 12.23 -4.53
CA ASP A 94 7.60 13.52 -3.86
C ASP A 94 6.14 13.99 -3.73
N THR A 95 5.87 14.80 -2.70
CA THR A 95 4.50 15.25 -2.39
C THR A 95 3.91 16.06 -3.55
N GLU A 96 4.75 16.81 -4.26
CA GLU A 96 4.39 17.60 -5.44
C GLU A 96 3.82 16.73 -6.56
N ASP A 97 4.33 15.51 -6.74
CA ASP A 97 3.82 14.59 -7.76
C ASP A 97 2.45 14.03 -7.36
N ILE A 98 2.24 13.78 -6.07
CA ILE A 98 0.94 13.37 -5.54
C ILE A 98 -0.10 14.47 -5.77
N VAL A 99 0.25 15.74 -5.51
CA VAL A 99 -0.64 16.89 -5.72
C VAL A 99 -1.10 17.00 -7.19
N LYS A 100 -0.23 16.71 -8.17
CA LYS A 100 -0.62 16.71 -9.59
C LYS A 100 -1.73 15.71 -9.89
N VAL A 101 -1.71 14.54 -9.24
CA VAL A 101 -2.74 13.51 -9.42
C VAL A 101 -4.07 13.94 -8.78
N PHE A 102 -4.02 14.57 -7.60
CA PHE A 102 -5.20 15.20 -7.00
C PHE A 102 -5.82 16.26 -7.92
N LEU A 103 -4.98 17.14 -8.48
CA LEU A 103 -5.45 18.17 -9.42
C LEU A 103 -6.10 17.54 -10.66
N THR A 104 -5.51 16.46 -11.19
CA THR A 104 -6.07 15.72 -12.33
C THR A 104 -7.47 15.17 -12.01
N ALA A 105 -7.66 14.60 -10.82
CA ALA A 105 -8.97 14.10 -10.40
C ALA A 105 -10.00 15.24 -10.22
N ILE A 106 -9.61 16.34 -9.55
CA ILE A 106 -10.48 17.50 -9.29
C ILE A 106 -10.90 18.20 -10.59
N GLN A 107 -10.01 18.28 -11.57
CA GLN A 107 -10.26 18.95 -12.85
C GLN A 107 -10.99 18.07 -13.87
N SER A 108 -11.16 16.77 -13.60
CA SER A 108 -11.87 15.87 -14.51
C SER A 108 -13.36 16.21 -14.58
N SER A 109 -13.90 16.29 -15.79
CA SER A 109 -15.34 16.41 -16.01
C SER A 109 -16.11 15.12 -15.69
N SER A 110 -15.40 13.99 -15.63
CA SER A 110 -15.93 12.69 -15.22
C SER A 110 -14.85 11.98 -14.39
N PRO A 111 -14.71 12.33 -13.11
CA PRO A 111 -13.65 11.79 -12.27
C PRO A 111 -13.86 10.29 -12.01
N ALA A 112 -12.79 9.51 -12.17
CA ALA A 112 -12.81 8.07 -11.90
C ALA A 112 -12.82 7.77 -10.40
N LEU A 113 -13.24 6.56 -10.03
CA LEU A 113 -13.16 6.12 -8.63
C LEU A 113 -11.72 6.01 -8.13
N ARG A 114 -10.77 5.61 -8.99
CA ARG A 114 -9.37 5.37 -8.60
C ARG A 114 -8.40 6.09 -9.53
N TYR A 115 -7.41 6.75 -8.94
CA TYR A 115 -6.27 7.37 -9.63
C TYR A 115 -4.99 6.86 -8.97
N PHE A 116 -4.04 6.35 -9.75
CA PHE A 116 -2.77 5.83 -9.23
C PHE A 116 -1.69 6.88 -9.38
N THR A 117 -0.87 7.09 -8.34
CA THR A 117 0.23 8.05 -8.42
C THR A 117 1.50 7.47 -9.03
N GLY A 118 1.72 6.17 -8.85
CA GLY A 118 2.76 5.43 -9.56
C GLY A 118 2.38 5.13 -11.01
N SER A 119 3.38 5.07 -11.89
CA SER A 119 3.21 4.81 -13.33
C SER A 119 2.68 3.41 -13.67
N VAL A 120 2.60 2.50 -12.70
CA VAL A 120 2.17 1.11 -12.90
C VAL A 120 1.30 0.69 -11.71
N VAL A 121 0.10 0.19 -11.99
CA VAL A 121 -0.67 -0.60 -11.01
C VAL A 121 0.26 -1.72 -10.54
N PRO A 122 0.54 -1.90 -9.24
CA PRO A 122 1.59 -2.81 -8.80
C PRO A 122 1.41 -4.18 -9.48
N PRO A 123 2.46 -4.80 -10.04
CA PRO A 123 2.36 -6.00 -10.89
C PRO A 123 1.66 -7.20 -10.24
N LEU A 124 1.38 -7.11 -8.94
CA LEU A 124 0.65 -8.08 -8.15
C LEU A 124 -0.89 -7.91 -8.18
N THR A 125 -1.43 -6.82 -8.72
CA THR A 125 -2.89 -6.59 -8.75
C THR A 125 -3.61 -7.57 -9.68
N ASP A 126 -3.07 -7.81 -10.87
CA ASP A 126 -3.68 -8.75 -11.82
C ASP A 126 -3.77 -10.19 -11.29
N PRO A 127 -2.68 -10.83 -10.81
CA PRO A 127 -2.77 -12.17 -10.24
C PRO A 127 -3.63 -12.21 -8.97
N LYS A 128 -3.75 -11.10 -8.21
CA LYS A 128 -4.65 -11.03 -7.07
C LYS A 128 -6.13 -11.07 -7.48
N LEU A 129 -6.48 -10.42 -8.57
CA LEU A 129 -7.88 -10.33 -9.04
C LEU A 129 -8.29 -11.53 -9.89
N THR A 130 -7.36 -12.10 -10.64
CA THR A 130 -7.65 -13.16 -11.62
C THR A 130 -7.53 -14.58 -11.07
N GLN A 131 -6.80 -14.78 -9.95
CA GLN A 131 -6.64 -16.10 -9.32
C GLN A 131 -7.46 -16.18 -8.01
N PRO A 132 -8.60 -16.89 -8.00
CA PRO A 132 -9.53 -16.88 -6.86
C PRO A 132 -8.96 -17.41 -5.54
N ASP A 133 -7.95 -18.28 -5.59
CA ASP A 133 -7.33 -18.86 -4.39
C ASP A 133 -6.30 -17.92 -3.73
N GLY A 134 -5.87 -16.86 -4.41
CA GLY A 134 -4.85 -15.92 -3.97
C GLY A 134 -3.43 -16.49 -3.79
N LEU A 135 -3.20 -17.77 -4.07
CA LEU A 135 -1.92 -18.44 -3.76
C LEU A 135 -0.76 -17.91 -4.59
N GLN A 136 -1.03 -17.48 -5.83
CA GLN A 136 -0.02 -16.84 -6.68
C GLN A 136 0.39 -15.48 -6.11
N TYR A 137 -0.59 -14.67 -5.68
CA TYR A 137 -0.35 -13.37 -5.06
C TYR A 137 0.49 -13.51 -3.79
N ILE A 138 0.13 -14.44 -2.89
CA ILE A 138 0.86 -14.66 -1.63
C ILE A 138 2.31 -15.08 -1.90
N ARG A 139 2.53 -16.03 -2.82
CA ARG A 139 3.89 -16.47 -3.19
C ARG A 139 4.72 -15.34 -3.81
N ALA A 140 4.12 -14.56 -4.70
CA ALA A 140 4.81 -13.46 -5.35
C ALA A 140 5.17 -12.34 -4.35
N MET A 141 4.24 -11.95 -3.48
CA MET A 141 4.48 -10.97 -2.41
C MET A 141 5.57 -11.45 -1.44
N SER A 142 5.49 -12.71 -1.00
CA SER A 142 6.50 -13.31 -0.13
C SER A 142 7.89 -13.31 -0.78
N LYS A 143 7.97 -13.59 -2.08
CA LYS A 143 9.23 -13.58 -2.83
C LYS A 143 9.80 -12.16 -2.92
N ILE A 144 8.97 -11.17 -3.20
CA ILE A 144 9.39 -9.76 -3.32
C ILE A 144 9.96 -9.22 -2.01
N ILE A 145 9.38 -9.60 -0.86
CA ILE A 145 9.74 -9.04 0.44
C ILE A 145 10.84 -9.85 1.15
N PHE A 146 10.80 -11.19 1.08
CA PHE A 146 11.62 -12.04 1.94
C PHE A 146 12.72 -12.85 1.23
N SER A 147 12.75 -12.85 -0.11
CA SER A 147 13.86 -13.47 -0.83
C SER A 147 15.11 -12.59 -0.70
N SER A 148 16.19 -13.19 -0.23
CA SER A 148 17.53 -12.62 -0.39
C SER A 148 17.82 -12.48 -1.89
N GLU A 149 18.40 -11.36 -2.31
CA GLU A 149 19.14 -11.32 -3.57
C GLU A 149 20.30 -12.33 -3.44
N GLU A 150 20.07 -13.58 -3.82
CA GLU A 150 21.17 -14.47 -4.17
C GLU A 150 21.72 -14.00 -5.52
N GLN A 151 22.83 -13.25 -5.45
CA GLN A 151 23.84 -13.22 -6.50
C GLN A 151 25.18 -13.66 -5.91
#